data_AF-A0A4Y7QK77-F1
#
_entry.id   AF-A0A4Y7QK77-F1
#
_cell.length_a   1.000
_cell.length_b   1.000
_cell.length_c   1.000
_cell.angle_alpha   90.00
_cell.angle_beta   90.00
_cell.angle_gamma   90.00
#
_symmetry.space_group_name_H-M   'P 1'
#
loop_
_entity.id
_entity.type
_entity.pdbx_description
1 polymer ?
#
loop_
_entity_poly.entity_id
_entity_poly.type
_entity_poly.pdbx_seq_one_letter_code
_entity_poly.pdbx_strand_id
1 'polypeptide(L)'
;MVNSTVNDAREDLPRISMDSFYDWQRVRRNYLTAALGTLEKQLAEKGRSHELSLYQQHIMLFVDKAFDISKANLRVNGRNYEEYDNEDEDEGNFDEALDRHIHTLSEQRHWWELDIALKRRTTPKEVETLMLDLIDRQQEYDNSVVPVDNSDMEVDINEMDNNCVVGGWESIHRQVALLSDGIKQDVPEQLERANRLKLVNTEISSLKL
;
A
#
# COMPACT_ATOMS: atom_id res chain seq x y z
N MET A 1 38.85 -17.96 -12.41
CA MET A 1 37.67 -17.12 -12.08
C MET A 1 37.00 -17.73 -10.86
N VAL A 2 37.42 -17.30 -9.67
CA VAL A 2 36.82 -17.65 -8.38
C VAL A 2 36.83 -16.35 -7.60
N ASN A 3 35.65 -15.87 -7.19
CA ASN A 3 35.37 -14.99 -6.05
C ASN A 3 33.97 -14.38 -6.21
N SER A 4 32.93 -15.10 -5.82
CA SER A 4 31.59 -14.52 -5.57
C SER A 4 30.83 -15.20 -4.43
N THR A 5 31.42 -16.17 -3.73
CA THR A 5 30.72 -16.95 -2.70
C THR A 5 31.01 -16.51 -1.26
N VAL A 6 31.69 -15.36 -1.06
CA VAL A 6 32.09 -14.92 0.29
C VAL A 6 31.10 -13.92 0.92
N ASN A 7 30.23 -13.29 0.13
CA ASN A 7 29.28 -12.29 0.67
C ASN A 7 27.99 -12.89 1.25
N ASP A 8 27.57 -14.08 0.81
CA ASP A 8 26.29 -14.69 1.22
C ASP A 8 26.32 -15.15 2.69
N ALA A 9 27.47 -15.69 3.15
CA ALA A 9 27.63 -16.14 4.53
C ALA A 9 27.62 -15.01 5.59
N ARG A 10 27.71 -13.73 5.17
CA ARG A 10 27.63 -12.56 6.07
C ARG A 10 26.21 -12.00 6.20
N GLU A 11 25.25 -12.49 5.42
CA GLU A 11 23.84 -12.09 5.54
C GLU A 11 23.08 -12.94 6.57
N ASP A 12 23.58 -14.14 6.88
CA ASP A 12 23.00 -15.07 7.87
C ASP A 12 23.30 -14.69 9.34
N LEU A 13 24.27 -13.82 9.59
CA LEU A 13 24.57 -13.36 10.96
C LEU A 13 23.63 -12.22 11.36
N PRO A 14 22.99 -12.29 12.55
CA PRO A 14 22.12 -11.23 13.02
C PRO A 14 22.92 -9.93 13.22
N ARG A 15 22.66 -8.94 12.36
CA ARG A 15 23.23 -7.60 12.45
C ARG A 15 22.41 -6.73 13.39
N ILE A 16 23.05 -5.76 14.03
CA ILE A 16 22.39 -4.84 14.96
C ILE A 16 21.66 -3.79 14.14
N SER A 17 20.34 -3.71 14.29
CA SER A 17 19.50 -2.67 13.68
C SER A 17 19.49 -1.41 14.54
N MET A 18 19.71 -0.25 13.91
CA MET A 18 19.52 1.06 14.50
C MET A 18 18.48 1.85 13.71
N ASP A 19 17.69 2.65 14.43
CA ASP A 19 16.61 3.46 13.86
C ASP A 19 17.14 4.72 13.17
N SER A 20 18.29 5.25 13.60
CA SER A 20 18.84 6.46 13.01
C SER A 20 20.37 6.48 13.02
N PHE A 21 20.95 7.12 12.00
CA PHE A 21 22.38 7.44 11.96
C PHE A 21 22.79 8.34 13.13
N TYR A 22 21.89 9.24 13.55
CA TYR A 22 22.11 10.12 14.69
C TYR A 22 22.31 9.33 15.99
N ASP A 23 21.61 8.20 16.15
CA ASP A 23 21.77 7.35 17.32
C ASP A 23 23.17 6.70 17.34
N TRP A 24 23.70 6.31 16.18
CA TRP A 24 25.05 5.78 16.07
C TRP A 24 26.12 6.81 16.43
N GLN A 25 26.00 8.03 15.88
CA GLN A 25 26.88 9.14 16.25
C GLN A 25 26.77 9.49 17.74
N ARG A 26 25.55 9.45 18.31
CA ARG A 26 25.33 9.67 19.76
C ARG A 26 26.04 8.61 20.60
N VAL A 27 25.97 7.33 20.21
CA VAL A 27 26.68 6.24 20.89
C VAL A 27 28.18 6.46 20.83
N ARG A 28 28.74 6.83 19.67
CA ARG A 28 30.17 7.16 19.51
C ARG A 28 30.59 8.30 20.43
N ARG A 29 29.84 9.40 20.45
CA ARG A 29 30.13 10.56 21.31
C ARG A 29 30.09 10.18 22.79
N ASN A 30 29.05 9.47 23.23
CA ASN A 30 28.91 9.04 24.62
C ASN A 30 30.03 8.09 25.04
N TYR A 31 30.41 7.15 24.17
CA TYR A 31 31.52 6.23 24.40
C TYR A 31 32.85 6.99 24.55
N LEU A 32 33.13 7.93 23.65
CA LEU A 32 34.33 8.76 23.70
C LEU A 32 34.38 9.58 24.99
N THR A 33 33.29 10.26 25.36
CA THR A 33 33.19 11.02 26.61
C THR A 33 33.43 10.14 27.83
N ALA A 34 32.84 8.93 27.87
CA ALA A 34 33.05 7.99 28.96
C ALA A 34 34.50 7.49 29.02
N ALA A 35 35.09 7.13 27.87
CA ALA A 35 36.47 6.66 27.77
C ALA A 35 37.46 7.71 28.27
N LEU A 36 37.34 8.96 27.80
CA LEU A 36 38.18 10.06 28.27
C LEU A 36 37.98 10.33 29.76
N GLY A 37 36.74 10.32 30.26
CA GLY A 37 36.47 10.50 31.68
C GLY A 37 37.06 9.39 32.55
N THR A 38 37.10 8.15 32.07
CA THR A 38 37.77 7.05 32.78
C THR A 38 39.30 7.17 32.76
N LEU A 39 39.87 7.62 31.64
CA LEU A 39 41.31 7.86 31.51
C LEU A 39 41.76 8.97 32.47
N GLU A 40 41.03 10.09 32.50
CA GLU A 40 41.35 11.22 33.37
C GLU A 40 41.35 10.81 34.85
N LYS A 41 40.35 10.05 35.29
CA LYS A 41 40.30 9.50 36.66
C LYS A 41 41.50 8.62 36.97
N GLN A 42 41.86 7.68 36.09
CA GLN A 42 43.01 6.79 36.31
C GLN A 42 44.35 7.52 36.29
N LEU A 43 44.50 8.55 35.46
CA LEU A 43 45.72 9.37 35.42
C LEU A 43 45.85 10.26 36.66
N ALA A 44 44.73 10.80 37.16
CA ALA A 44 44.68 11.56 38.40
C ALA A 44 45.07 10.69 39.61
N GLU A 45 44.55 9.46 39.69
CA GLU A 45 44.91 8.49 40.74
C GLU A 45 46.40 8.12 40.73
N LYS A 46 47.02 8.08 39.54
CA LYS A 46 48.45 7.76 39.36
C LYS A 46 49.36 8.99 39.39
N GLY A 47 48.82 10.21 39.53
CA GLY A 47 49.58 11.45 39.53
C GLY A 47 50.26 11.79 38.20
N ARG A 48 49.79 11.24 37.07
CA ARG A 48 50.40 11.41 35.73
C ARG A 48 49.56 12.26 34.78
N SER A 49 48.91 13.30 35.32
CA SER A 49 48.01 14.17 34.52
C SER A 49 48.68 14.89 33.35
N HIS A 50 50.02 14.98 33.33
CA HIS A 50 50.79 15.58 32.23
C HIS A 50 50.85 14.70 30.97
N GLU A 51 50.59 13.39 31.07
CA GLU A 51 50.59 12.47 29.93
C GLU A 51 49.22 12.40 29.22
N LEU A 52 48.21 13.14 29.72
CA LEU A 52 46.82 13.06 29.26
C LEU A 52 46.67 13.35 27.76
N SER A 53 47.39 14.34 27.24
CA SER A 53 47.33 14.73 25.82
C SER A 53 47.81 13.61 24.89
N LEU A 54 48.81 12.83 25.31
CA LEU A 54 49.37 11.74 24.52
C LEU A 54 48.39 10.55 24.47
N TYR A 55 47.84 10.16 25.62
CA TYR A 55 46.86 9.07 25.66
C TYR A 55 45.52 9.43 25.03
N GLN A 56 45.12 10.70 25.08
CA GLN A 56 43.90 11.18 24.45
C GLN A 56 43.92 10.90 22.94
N GLN A 57 45.04 11.18 22.26
CA GLN A 57 45.17 10.90 20.83
C GLN A 57 45.07 9.39 20.54
N HIS A 58 45.68 8.55 21.37
CA HIS A 58 45.59 7.09 21.22
C HIS A 58 44.17 6.56 21.47
N ILE A 59 43.43 7.11 22.43
CA ILE A 59 42.03 6.75 22.67
C ILE A 59 41.16 7.15 21.48
N MET A 60 41.34 8.36 20.93
CA MET A 60 40.57 8.79 19.76
C MET A 60 40.80 7.83 18.58
N LEU A 61 42.05 7.50 18.28
CA LEU A 61 42.38 6.53 17.22
C LEU A 61 41.83 5.13 17.49
N PHE A 62 41.81 4.70 18.76
CA PHE A 62 41.23 3.42 19.14
C PHE A 62 39.72 3.40 18.96
N VAL A 63 39.03 4.46 19.42
CA VAL A 63 37.59 4.64 19.24
C VAL A 63 37.26 4.61 17.75
N ASP A 64 37.99 5.37 16.93
CA ASP A 64 37.74 5.45 15.49
C ASP A 64 37.86 4.07 14.84
N LYS A 65 38.94 3.34 15.12
CA LYS A 65 39.13 1.97 14.60
C LYS A 65 38.06 0.99 15.10
N ALA A 66 37.66 1.07 16.36
CA ALA A 66 36.63 0.21 16.93
C ALA A 66 35.26 0.47 16.26
N PHE A 67 34.94 1.74 16.03
CA PHE A 67 33.73 2.15 15.34
C PHE A 67 33.78 1.76 13.85
N ASP A 68 34.94 1.87 13.18
CA ASP A 68 35.09 1.40 11.80
C ASP A 68 34.88 -0.11 11.65
N ILE A 69 35.45 -0.92 12.55
CA ILE A 69 35.26 -2.38 12.53
C ILE A 69 33.80 -2.76 12.77
N SER A 70 33.09 -2.00 13.60
CA SER A 70 31.68 -2.28 13.91
C SER A 70 30.70 -1.89 12.79
N LYS A 71 31.09 -1.02 11.83
CA LYS A 71 30.27 -0.65 10.67
C LYS A 71 29.73 -1.85 9.91
N ALA A 72 30.56 -2.88 9.71
CA ALA A 72 30.18 -4.10 9.00
C ALA A 72 29.02 -4.88 9.65
N ASN A 73 28.79 -4.68 10.95
CA ASN A 73 27.79 -5.40 11.73
C ASN A 73 26.51 -4.57 11.97
N LEU A 74 26.40 -3.39 11.35
CA LEU A 74 25.29 -2.46 11.57
C LEU A 74 24.33 -2.40 10.38
N ARG A 75 23.05 -2.26 10.71
CA ARG A 75 21.99 -1.89 9.79
C ARG A 75 21.32 -0.62 10.28
N VAL A 76 21.15 0.36 9.40
CA VAL A 76 20.42 1.60 9.70
C VAL A 76 19.21 1.65 8.79
N ASN A 77 18.01 1.75 9.36
CA ASN A 77 16.75 1.78 8.61
C ASN A 77 16.59 0.64 7.59
N GLY A 78 17.06 -0.56 7.95
CA GLY A 78 16.95 -1.76 7.12
C GLY A 78 17.99 -1.88 6.00
N ARG A 79 18.89 -0.89 5.82
CA ARG A 79 20.03 -0.95 4.89
C ARG A 79 21.33 -1.24 5.64
N ASN A 80 22.29 -1.87 4.97
CA ASN A 80 23.60 -2.13 5.58
C ASN A 80 24.38 -0.81 5.69
N TYR A 81 25.09 -0.61 6.79
CA TYR A 81 25.87 0.63 7.00
C TYR A 81 27.03 0.78 6.00
N GLU A 82 27.56 -0.33 5.45
CA GLU A 82 28.60 -0.30 4.41
C GLU A 82 28.11 0.30 3.08
N GLU A 83 26.80 0.33 2.84
CA GLU A 83 26.19 0.95 1.65
C GLU A 83 25.97 2.45 1.81
N TYR A 84 26.15 2.98 3.02
CA TYR A 84 26.20 4.42 3.26
C TYR A 84 27.63 4.89 2.98
N ASP A 85 27.90 5.31 1.74
CA ASP A 85 29.15 5.98 1.42
C ASP A 85 29.21 7.29 2.20
N ASN A 86 30.27 7.47 3.00
CA ASN A 86 30.49 8.64 3.85
C ASN A 86 30.76 9.93 3.03
N GLU A 87 30.67 9.87 1.69
CA GLU A 87 30.74 11.02 0.79
C GLU A 87 29.37 11.71 0.58
N ASP A 88 28.26 11.04 0.92
CA ASP A 88 26.89 11.61 0.80
C ASP A 88 26.44 12.42 2.04
N GLU A 89 27.30 12.57 3.05
CA GLU A 89 26.93 13.20 4.34
C GLU A 89 27.02 14.74 4.36
N ASP A 90 27.82 15.36 3.48
CA ASP A 90 28.10 16.81 3.54
C ASP A 90 27.53 17.64 2.38
N GLU A 91 27.12 17.02 1.28
CA GLU A 91 26.38 17.70 0.22
C GLU A 91 25.02 17.03 0.10
N GLY A 92 23.95 17.74 0.47
CA GLY A 92 22.58 17.27 0.33
C GLY A 92 22.32 16.84 -1.12
N ASN A 93 22.54 15.56 -1.39
CA ASN A 93 22.42 14.97 -2.71
C ASN A 93 20.95 15.10 -3.07
N PHE A 94 20.64 16.04 -3.98
CA PHE A 94 19.27 16.36 -4.34
C PHE A 94 18.65 15.10 -4.94
N ASP A 95 17.72 14.49 -4.20
CA ASP A 95 17.02 13.30 -4.66
C ASP A 95 16.04 13.70 -5.76
N GLU A 96 16.57 13.81 -6.99
CA GLU A 96 15.82 14.20 -8.18
C GLU A 96 14.68 13.21 -8.47
N ALA A 97 14.82 11.94 -8.06
CA ALA A 97 13.75 10.97 -8.18
C ALA A 97 12.60 11.30 -7.24
N LEU A 98 12.90 11.66 -5.99
CA LEU A 98 11.91 12.14 -5.02
C LEU A 98 11.26 13.45 -5.48
N ASP A 99 12.04 14.39 -5.98
CA ASP A 99 11.53 15.68 -6.45
C ASP A 99 10.60 15.52 -7.66
N ARG A 100 11.00 14.72 -8.67
CA ARG A 100 10.13 14.33 -9.79
C ARG A 100 8.86 13.63 -9.30
N HIS A 101 8.96 12.80 -8.27
CA HIS A 101 7.79 12.15 -7.68
C HIS A 101 6.85 13.15 -7.01
N ILE A 102 7.37 14.09 -6.23
CA ILE A 102 6.61 15.17 -5.60
C ILE A 102 5.88 16.00 -6.67
N HIS A 103 6.58 16.37 -7.75
CA HIS A 103 5.99 17.09 -8.87
C HIS A 103 4.86 16.29 -9.55
N THR A 104 5.11 15.01 -9.83
CA THR A 104 4.10 14.12 -10.44
C THR A 104 2.86 14.00 -9.56
N LEU A 105 3.03 13.83 -8.24
CA LEU A 105 1.93 13.74 -7.29
C LEU A 105 1.15 15.05 -7.20
N SER A 106 1.84 16.19 -7.25
CA SER A 106 1.20 17.50 -7.26
C SER A 106 0.34 17.71 -8.51
N GLU A 107 0.84 17.30 -9.68
CA GLU A 107 0.07 17.34 -10.93
C GLU A 107 -1.16 16.44 -10.89
N GLN A 108 -1.01 15.20 -10.40
CA GLN A 108 -2.11 14.26 -10.23
C GLN A 108 -3.18 14.82 -9.29
N ARG A 109 -2.76 15.41 -8.17
CA ARG A 109 -3.67 16.05 -7.23
C ARG A 109 -4.47 17.17 -7.90
N HIS A 110 -3.79 18.04 -8.67
CA HIS A 110 -4.46 19.13 -9.38
C HIS A 110 -5.49 18.61 -10.41
N TRP A 111 -5.13 17.55 -11.13
CA TRP A 111 -6.04 16.90 -12.08
C TRP A 111 -7.28 16.33 -11.39
N TRP A 112 -7.11 15.65 -10.24
CA TRP A 112 -8.24 15.15 -9.46
C TRP A 112 -9.11 16.26 -8.89
N GLU A 113 -8.53 17.35 -8.41
CA GLU A 113 -9.30 18.52 -7.94
C GLU A 113 -10.18 19.08 -9.06
N LEU A 114 -9.65 19.17 -10.28
CA LEU A 114 -10.40 19.60 -11.46
C LEU A 114 -11.49 18.61 -11.88
N ASP A 115 -11.18 17.31 -11.96
CA ASP A 115 -12.15 16.26 -12.29
C ASP A 115 -13.31 16.22 -11.28
N ILE A 116 -12.99 16.30 -9.98
CA ILE A 116 -13.99 16.34 -8.92
C ILE A 116 -14.87 17.60 -9.05
N ALA A 117 -14.28 18.76 -9.31
CA ALA A 117 -15.03 20.00 -9.49
C ALA A 117 -15.96 19.94 -10.71
N LEU A 118 -15.47 19.37 -11.82
CA LEU A 118 -16.29 19.16 -13.02
C LEU A 118 -17.44 18.21 -12.75
N LYS A 119 -17.17 17.04 -12.15
CA LYS A 119 -18.20 16.05 -11.80
C LYS A 119 -19.24 16.66 -10.87
N ARG A 120 -18.84 17.35 -9.81
CA ARG A 120 -19.77 18.05 -8.90
C ARG A 120 -20.68 19.04 -9.61
N ARG A 121 -20.27 19.60 -10.75
CA ARG A 121 -21.07 20.54 -11.54
C ARG A 121 -21.96 19.84 -12.57
N THR A 122 -21.48 18.79 -13.23
CA THR A 122 -22.17 18.14 -14.36
C THR A 122 -23.05 16.98 -13.92
N THR A 123 -22.55 16.11 -13.04
CA THR A 123 -23.26 14.88 -12.66
C THR A 123 -24.62 15.13 -12.00
N PRO A 124 -24.81 16.15 -11.12
CA PRO A 124 -26.14 16.38 -10.56
C PRO A 124 -27.17 16.80 -11.61
N LYS A 125 -26.75 17.58 -12.61
CA LYS A 125 -27.63 18.01 -13.71
C LYS A 125 -28.00 16.85 -14.62
N GLU A 126 -27.02 16.00 -14.94
CA GLU A 126 -27.27 14.79 -15.73
C GLU A 126 -28.25 13.86 -15.01
N VAL A 127 -28.05 13.64 -13.70
CA VAL A 127 -28.96 12.82 -12.88
C VAL A 127 -30.35 13.45 -12.78
N GLU A 128 -30.45 14.77 -12.60
CA GLU A 128 -31.73 15.50 -12.60
C GLU A 128 -32.49 15.29 -13.91
N THR A 129 -31.83 15.47 -15.07
CA THR A 129 -32.47 15.28 -16.38
C THR A 129 -32.96 13.84 -16.58
N LEU A 130 -32.18 12.85 -16.14
CA LEU A 130 -32.57 11.44 -16.18
C LEU A 130 -33.75 11.14 -15.26
N MET A 131 -33.78 11.72 -14.06
CA MET A 131 -34.90 11.55 -13.13
C MET A 131 -36.19 12.17 -13.67
N LEU A 132 -36.11 13.36 -14.28
CA LEU A 132 -37.27 14.01 -14.88
C LEU A 132 -37.83 13.17 -16.06
N ASP A 133 -36.98 12.69 -16.96
CA ASP A 133 -37.38 11.81 -18.08
C ASP A 133 -38.05 10.51 -17.59
N LEU A 134 -37.56 9.92 -16.48
CA LEU A 134 -38.19 8.75 -15.88
C LEU A 134 -39.57 9.06 -15.29
N ILE A 135 -39.72 10.20 -14.60
CA ILE A 135 -40.99 10.64 -14.04
C ILE A 135 -42.00 10.92 -15.15
N ASP A 136 -41.57 11.61 -16.22
CA ASP A 136 -42.43 11.92 -17.36
C ASP A 136 -42.94 10.64 -18.03
N ARG A 137 -42.06 9.66 -18.28
CA ARG A 137 -42.47 8.34 -18.82
C ARG A 137 -43.42 7.59 -17.90
N GLN A 138 -43.22 7.67 -16.59
CA GLN A 138 -44.13 7.05 -15.64
C GLN A 138 -45.52 7.72 -15.69
N GLN A 139 -45.57 9.05 -15.74
CA GLN A 139 -46.84 9.78 -15.87
C GLN A 139 -47.54 9.46 -17.19
N GLU A 140 -46.80 9.38 -18.30
CA GLU A 140 -47.34 8.93 -19.59
C GLU A 140 -47.93 7.53 -19.50
N TYR A 141 -47.23 6.60 -18.84
CA TYR A 141 -47.73 5.25 -18.59
C TYR A 141 -49.01 5.28 -17.75
N ASP A 142 -49.01 5.95 -16.60
CA ASP A 142 -50.15 6.04 -15.68
C ASP A 142 -51.38 6.69 -16.36
N ASN A 143 -51.17 7.69 -17.22
CA ASN A 143 -52.23 8.33 -18.01
C ASN A 143 -52.73 7.45 -19.17
N SER A 144 -51.88 6.57 -19.72
CA SER A 144 -52.25 5.61 -20.77
C SER A 144 -53.00 4.39 -20.21
N VAL A 145 -52.81 4.08 -18.92
CA VAL A 145 -53.66 3.15 -18.20
C VAL A 145 -55.01 3.84 -17.99
N VAL A 146 -55.93 3.61 -18.94
CA VAL A 146 -57.35 3.92 -18.76
C VAL A 146 -57.75 3.34 -17.40
N PRO A 147 -58.36 4.13 -16.48
CA PRO A 147 -58.90 3.57 -15.26
C PRO A 147 -59.86 2.48 -15.71
N VAL A 148 -59.53 1.21 -15.40
CA VAL A 148 -60.46 0.12 -15.60
C VAL A 148 -61.70 0.53 -14.83
N ASP A 149 -62.76 0.83 -15.58
CA ASP A 149 -64.06 1.15 -15.01
C ASP A 149 -64.54 -0.12 -14.31
N ASN A 150 -64.18 -0.23 -13.03
CA ASN A 150 -64.65 -1.28 -12.14
C ASN A 150 -66.12 -1.04 -11.74
N SER A 151 -66.91 -0.29 -12.51
CA SER A 151 -68.35 -0.20 -12.30
C SER A 151 -69.16 -1.30 -13.00
N ASP A 152 -68.56 -2.07 -13.92
CA ASP A 152 -69.26 -3.15 -14.67
C ASP A 152 -68.58 -4.53 -14.60
N MET A 153 -67.66 -4.75 -13.66
CA MET A 153 -67.13 -6.09 -13.37
C MET A 153 -67.42 -6.52 -11.93
N GLU A 154 -68.69 -6.83 -11.64
CA GLU A 154 -69.00 -7.93 -10.73
C GLU A 154 -68.47 -9.22 -11.38
N VAL A 155 -67.17 -9.49 -11.22
CA VAL A 155 -66.62 -10.81 -11.50
C VAL A 155 -67.19 -11.74 -10.43
N ASP A 156 -68.06 -12.65 -10.84
CA ASP A 156 -68.45 -13.79 -10.01
C ASP A 156 -67.17 -14.59 -9.69
N ILE A 157 -66.69 -14.47 -8.46
CA ILE A 157 -65.44 -15.04 -7.95
C ILE A 157 -65.47 -16.59 -7.96
N ASN A 158 -66.59 -17.21 -8.33
CA ASN A 158 -66.76 -18.65 -8.29
C ASN A 158 -66.37 -19.42 -9.57
N GLU A 159 -65.93 -18.76 -10.65
CA GLU A 159 -65.61 -19.47 -11.90
C GLU A 159 -64.29 -19.07 -12.59
N MET A 160 -63.27 -18.63 -11.82
CA MET A 160 -61.89 -18.69 -12.31
C MET A 160 -61.23 -20.00 -11.86
N ASP A 161 -60.96 -20.86 -12.84
CA ASP A 161 -60.17 -22.07 -12.68
C ASP A 161 -58.77 -21.72 -12.12
N ASN A 162 -58.63 -21.88 -10.80
CA ASN A 162 -57.41 -21.64 -10.02
C ASN A 162 -56.19 -22.44 -10.52
N ASN A 163 -56.36 -23.41 -11.42
CA ASN A 163 -55.26 -24.19 -11.98
C ASN A 163 -54.42 -23.44 -13.03
N CYS A 164 -54.97 -22.44 -13.73
CA CYS A 164 -54.25 -21.79 -14.83
C CYS A 164 -53.16 -20.81 -14.33
N VAL A 165 -53.43 -20.08 -13.26
CA VAL A 165 -52.50 -19.08 -12.69
C VAL A 165 -51.39 -19.73 -11.87
N VAL A 166 -51.67 -20.85 -11.20
CA VAL A 166 -50.70 -21.56 -10.36
C VAL A 166 -49.64 -22.28 -11.21
N GLY A 167 -50.03 -22.87 -12.35
CA GLY A 167 -49.10 -23.59 -13.24
C GLY A 167 -48.04 -22.69 -13.90
N GLY A 168 -48.39 -21.44 -14.23
CA GLY A 168 -47.45 -20.47 -14.77
C GLY A 168 -46.39 -20.05 -13.75
N TRP A 169 -46.79 -19.88 -12.49
CA TRP A 169 -45.90 -19.47 -11.40
C TRP A 169 -44.89 -20.56 -11.02
N GLU A 170 -45.35 -21.82 -10.94
CA GLU A 170 -44.45 -22.96 -10.69
C GLU A 170 -43.44 -23.16 -11.82
N SER A 171 -43.84 -22.95 -13.09
CA SER A 171 -42.94 -23.04 -14.23
C SER A 171 -41.84 -21.97 -14.18
N ILE A 172 -42.20 -20.72 -13.87
CA ILE A 172 -41.22 -19.63 -13.71
C ILE A 172 -40.30 -19.91 -12.54
N HIS A 173 -40.84 -20.35 -11.40
CA HIS A 173 -40.04 -20.65 -10.22
C HIS A 173 -39.04 -21.79 -10.49
N ARG A 174 -39.46 -22.82 -11.22
CA ARG A 174 -38.60 -23.92 -11.64
C ARG A 174 -37.50 -23.46 -12.59
N GLN A 175 -37.82 -22.56 -13.53
CA GLN A 175 -36.83 -22.00 -14.45
C GLN A 175 -35.77 -21.16 -13.71
N VAL A 176 -36.21 -20.33 -12.76
CA VAL A 176 -35.32 -19.53 -11.92
C VAL A 176 -34.44 -20.40 -11.02
N ALA A 177 -34.99 -21.46 -10.44
CA ALA A 177 -34.23 -22.42 -9.64
C ALA A 177 -33.14 -23.12 -10.46
N LEU A 178 -33.46 -23.57 -11.68
CA LEU A 178 -32.49 -24.18 -12.59
C LEU A 178 -31.36 -23.22 -12.99
N LEU A 179 -31.70 -21.95 -13.28
CA LEU A 179 -30.69 -20.93 -13.57
C LEU A 179 -29.80 -20.63 -12.35
N SER A 180 -30.38 -20.58 -11.15
CA SER A 180 -29.62 -20.37 -9.92
C SER A 180 -28.61 -21.49 -9.68
N ASP A 181 -29.01 -22.74 -9.90
CA ASP A 181 -28.12 -23.88 -9.73
C ASP A 181 -27.03 -23.93 -10.81
N GLY A 182 -27.35 -23.55 -12.05
CA GLY A 182 -26.35 -23.38 -13.11
C GLY A 182 -25.30 -22.32 -12.76
N ILE A 183 -25.73 -21.15 -12.26
CA ILE A 183 -24.80 -20.09 -11.84
C ILE A 183 -23.91 -20.56 -10.68
N LYS A 184 -24.45 -21.29 -9.70
CA LYS A 184 -23.65 -21.84 -8.58
C LYS A 184 -22.57 -22.80 -9.07
N GLN A 185 -22.84 -23.55 -10.14
CA GLN A 185 -21.87 -24.47 -10.74
C GLN A 185 -20.81 -23.73 -11.56
N ASP A 186 -21.18 -22.70 -12.31
CA ASP A 186 -20.28 -22.01 -13.24
C ASP A 186 -19.37 -20.97 -12.57
N VAL A 187 -19.83 -20.31 -11.50
CA VAL A 187 -19.06 -19.29 -10.75
C VAL A 187 -17.69 -19.79 -10.27
N PRO A 188 -17.53 -20.97 -9.63
CA PRO A 188 -16.22 -21.43 -9.19
C PRO A 188 -15.27 -21.69 -10.36
N GLU A 189 -15.77 -22.19 -11.50
CA GLU A 189 -14.94 -22.41 -12.69
C GLU A 189 -14.44 -21.08 -13.27
N GLN A 190 -15.31 -20.07 -13.36
CA GLN A 190 -14.92 -18.74 -13.83
C GLN A 190 -13.94 -18.06 -12.87
N LEU A 191 -14.09 -18.26 -11.56
CA LEU A 191 -13.17 -17.74 -10.55
C LEU A 191 -11.79 -18.39 -10.67
N GLU A 192 -11.73 -19.71 -10.91
CA GLU A 192 -10.48 -20.41 -11.15
C GLU A 192 -9.78 -19.91 -12.43
N ARG A 193 -10.53 -19.75 -13.53
CA ARG A 193 -10.00 -19.17 -14.79
C ARG A 193 -9.47 -17.76 -14.58
N ALA A 194 -10.18 -16.92 -13.83
CA ALA A 194 -9.74 -15.56 -13.50
C ALA A 194 -8.46 -15.56 -12.65
N ASN A 195 -8.34 -16.47 -11.68
CA ASN A 195 -7.13 -16.60 -10.87
C ASN A 195 -5.93 -17.08 -11.69
N ARG A 196 -6.12 -18.05 -12.60
CA ARG A 196 -5.08 -18.48 -13.53
C ARG A 196 -4.63 -17.34 -14.45
N LEU A 197 -5.56 -16.54 -14.97
CA LEU A 197 -5.23 -15.36 -15.78
C LEU A 197 -4.45 -14.31 -15.00
N LYS A 198 -4.81 -14.06 -13.73
CA LYS A 198 -4.03 -13.16 -12.85
C LYS A 198 -2.60 -13.66 -12.68
N LEU A 199 -2.42 -14.96 -12.44
CA LEU A 199 -1.10 -15.57 -12.27
C LEU A 199 -0.28 -15.45 -13.57
N VAL A 200 -0.84 -15.81 -14.71
CA VAL A 200 -0.18 -15.65 -16.02
C VAL A 200 0.16 -14.17 -16.30
N ASN A 201 -0.73 -13.24 -15.94
CA ASN A 201 -0.44 -11.81 -16.11
C ASN A 201 0.73 -11.37 -15.22
N THR A 202 0.79 -11.83 -13.96
CA THR A 202 1.96 -11.54 -13.09
C THR A 202 3.25 -12.16 -13.62
N GLU A 203 3.21 -13.35 -14.23
CA GLU A 203 4.36 -13.97 -14.90
C GLU A 203 4.78 -13.21 -16.17
N ILE A 204 3.84 -12.77 -17.00
CA ILE A 204 4.15 -11.95 -18.18
C ILE A 204 4.74 -10.61 -17.76
N SER A 205 4.22 -9.98 -16.70
CA SER A 205 4.77 -8.74 -16.15
C SER A 205 6.17 -8.92 -15.59
N SER A 206 6.51 -10.08 -15.01
CA SER A 206 7.87 -10.35 -14.51
C SER A 206 8.85 -10.77 -15.61
N LEU A 207 8.36 -11.33 -16.72
CA LEU A 207 9.16 -11.69 -17.90
C LEU A 207 9.43 -10.51 -18.85
N LYS A 208 8.63 -9.44 -18.80
CA LYS A 208 8.93 -8.17 -19.48
C LYS A 208 9.97 -7.39 -18.69
N LEU A 209 11.19 -7.91 -18.69
CA LEU A 209 12.43 -7.25 -18.28
C LEU A 209 13.25 -6.96 -19.54
#